data_AF-A0A6I6JQX0-F1
#
_entry.id   AF-A0A6I6JQX0-F1
#
_cell.length_a   1.000
_cell.length_b   1.000
_cell.length_c   1.000
_cell.angle_alpha   90.00
_cell.angle_beta   90.00
_cell.angle_gamma   90.00
#
_symmetry.space_group_name_H-M   'P 1'
#
loop_
_entity.id
_entity.type
_entity.pdbx_description
1 polymer ?
#
loop_
_entity_poly.entity_id
_entity_poly.type
_entity_poly.pdbx_seq_one_letter_code
_entity_poly.pdbx_strand_id
1 'polypeptide(L)'
;MLISGVFSRSRVGRGLNLILAAGLLMLLAGCPSLMTATQAQQVNKFATAAEGYGPVPGDVIRQYADQRWSLAQVNLSTMRPKNSAAMLKLANESKAKTYARAKQADQALSVLMDYAALLKTLTASDYSDALAKEAESFGESIDKGIGKFNELSGGSVETFGSLAGAAVRGVGGLYIRHKQGEALKRAVTKAKKGVNELMSYTRLLLQPYAGESNDFSDLRGKLGSSFMPLAAKWYKAGQPIPMETLAWYDEQYKLAYQGEKLAKQAVSAAEKFIAAHDKLVEALENKDEIAGIVGRVGAFASEVEAALTLKKQMES
;
A
#
# COMPACT_ATOMS: atom_id res chain seq x y z
N MET A 1 26.73 74.64 -28.24
CA MET A 1 26.99 73.60 -29.26
C MET A 1 26.11 72.41 -28.91
N LEU A 2 24.96 72.22 -29.58
CA LEU A 2 24.79 71.35 -30.77
C LEU A 2 25.31 69.93 -30.45
N ILE A 3 24.55 68.84 -30.47
CA ILE A 3 23.58 68.39 -31.49
C ILE A 3 22.53 67.44 -30.88
N SER A 4 21.28 67.65 -31.29
CA SER A 4 20.10 66.79 -31.19
C SER A 4 20.20 65.52 -32.04
N GLY A 5 19.81 64.36 -31.48
CA GLY A 5 19.68 63.10 -32.21
C GLY A 5 18.43 62.32 -31.81
N VAL A 6 17.30 62.62 -32.47
CA VAL A 6 16.03 61.89 -32.34
C VAL A 6 16.05 60.72 -33.33
N PHE A 7 16.08 59.48 -32.82
CA PHE A 7 15.84 58.27 -33.62
C PHE A 7 14.51 57.63 -33.23
N SER A 8 13.52 57.82 -34.11
CA SER A 8 12.27 57.08 -34.15
C SER A 8 12.53 55.67 -34.70
N ARG A 9 12.22 54.63 -33.93
CA ARG A 9 12.14 53.25 -34.43
C ARG A 9 10.72 52.70 -34.21
N SER A 10 10.13 52.39 -35.36
CA SER A 10 8.88 51.73 -35.67
C SER A 10 8.33 50.72 -34.64
N ARG A 11 7.12 51.00 -34.14
CA ARG A 11 6.22 50.03 -33.49
C ARG A 11 5.29 49.37 -34.52
N VAL A 12 5.83 48.56 -35.42
CA VAL A 12 5.01 47.70 -36.29
C VAL A 12 5.76 46.39 -36.45
N GLY A 13 5.36 45.35 -35.70
CA GLY A 13 6.00 44.03 -35.84
C GLY A 13 5.92 43.06 -34.66
N ARG A 14 5.35 43.45 -33.50
CA ARG A 14 5.19 42.53 -32.35
C ARG A 14 3.80 41.87 -32.24
N GLY A 15 2.84 42.29 -33.05
CA GLY A 15 1.46 41.75 -33.00
C GLY A 15 1.25 40.44 -33.75
N LEU A 16 2.03 40.16 -34.80
CA LEU A 16 1.77 38.98 -35.65
C LEU A 16 2.37 37.67 -35.12
N ASN A 17 3.51 37.72 -34.40
CA ASN A 17 4.16 36.52 -33.86
C ASN A 17 3.46 35.96 -32.60
N LEU A 18 2.67 36.77 -31.88
CA LEU A 18 1.89 36.31 -30.72
C LEU A 18 0.60 35.57 -31.12
N ILE A 19 0.00 35.92 -32.26
CA ILE A 19 -1.23 35.26 -32.76
C ILE A 19 -0.91 33.89 -33.36
N LEU A 20 0.25 33.71 -34.01
CA LEU A 20 0.69 32.39 -34.48
C LEU A 20 1.13 31.44 -33.34
N ALA A 21 1.74 31.95 -32.27
CA ALA A 21 2.13 31.13 -31.12
C ALA A 21 0.93 30.68 -30.26
N ALA A 22 -0.12 31.50 -30.15
CA ALA A 22 -1.35 31.13 -29.45
C ALA A 22 -2.22 30.13 -30.23
N GLY A 23 -2.23 30.20 -31.57
CA GLY A 23 -2.95 29.25 -32.42
C GLY A 23 -2.37 27.83 -32.42
N LEU A 24 -1.04 27.70 -32.28
CA LEU A 24 -0.37 26.39 -32.24
C LEU A 24 -0.53 25.67 -30.89
N LEU A 25 -0.71 26.42 -29.80
CA LEU A 25 -0.98 25.86 -28.46
C LEU A 25 -2.39 25.27 -28.33
N MET A 26 -3.39 25.80 -29.05
CA MET A 26 -4.75 25.23 -29.06
C MET A 26 -4.89 23.98 -29.94
N LEU A 27 -4.06 23.83 -30.98
CA LEU A 27 -4.05 22.62 -31.81
C LEU A 27 -3.39 21.41 -31.11
N LEU A 28 -2.58 21.63 -30.07
CA LEU A 28 -2.02 20.56 -29.23
C LEU A 28 -2.91 20.20 -28.02
N ALA A 29 -3.86 21.06 -27.65
CA ALA A 29 -4.86 20.77 -26.62
C ALA A 29 -5.98 19.82 -27.10
N GLY A 30 -5.98 19.45 -28.40
CA GLY A 30 -7.06 18.74 -29.07
C GLY A 30 -6.77 17.29 -29.48
N CYS A 31 -5.75 16.62 -28.93
CA CYS A 31 -5.62 15.17 -29.05
C CYS A 31 -6.16 14.47 -27.79
N PRO A 32 -7.48 14.24 -27.67
CA PRO A 32 -8.16 13.65 -26.50
C PRO A 32 -7.87 12.15 -26.31
N SER A 33 -6.74 11.66 -26.82
CA SER A 33 -6.38 10.25 -26.85
C SER A 33 -4.98 9.97 -26.30
N LEU A 34 -4.20 11.02 -25.99
CA LEU A 34 -2.87 10.87 -25.43
C LEU A 34 -2.93 10.94 -23.90
N MET A 35 -2.33 9.95 -23.23
CA MET A 35 -2.07 10.02 -21.80
C MET A 35 -1.20 11.25 -21.50
N THR A 36 -1.68 12.13 -20.61
CA THR A 36 -0.93 13.31 -20.20
C THR A 36 0.20 12.93 -19.24
N ALA A 37 1.27 13.73 -19.21
CA ALA A 37 2.36 13.53 -18.26
C ALA A 37 1.88 13.51 -16.80
N THR A 38 0.88 14.34 -16.48
CA THR A 38 0.26 14.39 -15.16
C THR A 38 -0.48 13.10 -14.81
N GLN A 39 -1.23 12.50 -15.75
CA GLN A 39 -1.88 11.20 -15.53
C GLN A 39 -0.85 10.09 -15.27
N ALA A 40 0.19 10.01 -16.09
CA ALA A 40 1.28 9.06 -15.89
C ALA A 40 1.95 9.23 -14.52
N GLN A 41 2.18 10.49 -14.09
CA GLN A 41 2.72 10.80 -12.77
C GLN A 41 1.80 10.33 -11.64
N GLN A 42 0.48 10.53 -11.74
CA GLN A 42 -0.44 10.09 -10.70
C GLN A 42 -0.53 8.57 -10.60
N VAL A 43 -0.53 7.86 -11.73
CA VAL A 43 -0.48 6.39 -11.76
C VAL A 43 0.82 5.89 -11.14
N ASN A 44 1.97 6.50 -11.47
CA ASN A 44 3.26 6.16 -10.86
C ASN A 44 3.27 6.41 -9.36
N LYS A 45 2.66 7.51 -8.91
CA LYS A 45 2.53 7.82 -7.48
C LYS A 45 1.65 6.79 -6.77
N PHE A 46 0.52 6.41 -7.37
CA PHE A 46 -0.34 5.35 -6.86
C PHE A 46 0.40 4.01 -6.77
N ALA A 47 1.07 3.59 -7.85
CA ALA A 47 1.83 2.34 -7.89
C ALA A 47 2.96 2.30 -6.85
N THR A 48 3.69 3.41 -6.68
CA THR A 48 4.74 3.50 -5.66
C THR A 48 4.18 3.38 -4.24
N ALA A 49 3.04 4.03 -3.97
CA ALA A 49 2.36 3.89 -2.69
C ALA A 49 1.82 2.45 -2.48
N ALA A 50 1.32 1.81 -3.52
CA ALA A 50 0.86 0.41 -3.47
C ALA A 50 2.00 -0.56 -3.11
N GLU A 51 3.18 -0.39 -3.71
CA GLU A 51 4.38 -1.17 -3.34
C GLU A 51 4.80 -0.93 -1.88
N GLY A 52 4.81 0.33 -1.44
CA GLY A 52 5.13 0.68 -0.06
C GLY A 52 4.15 0.12 0.96
N TYR A 53 2.87 -0.03 0.58
CA TYR A 53 1.84 -0.63 1.42
C TYR A 53 1.99 -2.16 1.55
N GLY A 54 2.54 -2.82 0.53
CA GLY A 54 2.65 -4.27 0.41
C GLY A 54 3.09 -5.03 1.68
N PRO A 55 4.13 -4.63 2.42
CA PRO A 55 4.56 -5.35 3.63
C PRO A 55 3.72 -5.04 4.88
N VAL A 56 3.00 -3.92 4.93
CA VAL A 56 2.46 -3.37 6.18
C VAL A 56 1.44 -4.29 6.86
N PRO A 57 0.42 -4.83 6.18
CA PRO A 57 -0.59 -5.67 6.82
C PRO A 57 -0.04 -6.97 7.42
N GLY A 58 0.88 -7.65 6.74
CA GLY A 58 1.51 -8.86 7.27
C GLY A 58 2.35 -8.57 8.51
N ASP A 59 3.05 -7.44 8.54
CA ASP A 59 3.84 -7.00 9.68
C ASP A 59 2.97 -6.75 10.92
N VAL A 60 1.82 -6.08 10.77
CA VAL A 60 0.84 -5.88 11.86
C VAL A 60 0.43 -7.22 12.50
N ILE A 61 0.12 -8.21 11.67
CA ILE A 61 -0.35 -9.53 12.13
C ILE A 61 0.78 -10.30 12.82
N ARG A 62 2.01 -10.25 12.28
CA ARG A 62 3.19 -10.88 12.87
C ARG A 62 3.57 -10.23 14.20
N GLN A 63 3.58 -8.90 14.27
CA GLN A 63 3.78 -8.12 15.50
C GLN A 63 2.86 -8.60 16.62
N TYR A 64 1.55 -8.65 16.37
CA TYR A 64 0.60 -9.11 17.37
C TYR A 64 0.89 -10.55 17.84
N ALA A 65 1.18 -11.45 16.90
CA ALA A 65 1.50 -12.84 17.22
C ALA A 65 2.74 -12.96 18.11
N ASP A 66 3.78 -12.17 17.84
CA ASP A 66 5.03 -12.16 18.61
C ASP A 66 4.83 -11.61 20.02
N GLN A 67 4.07 -10.54 20.18
CA GLN A 67 3.79 -9.98 21.51
C GLN A 67 2.88 -10.89 22.33
N ARG A 68 1.85 -11.48 21.72
CA ARG A 68 0.98 -12.46 22.38
C ARG A 68 1.77 -13.69 22.82
N TRP A 69 2.70 -14.16 21.99
CA TRP A 69 3.62 -15.23 22.35
C TRP A 69 4.52 -14.85 23.52
N SER A 70 5.11 -13.66 23.50
CA SER A 70 5.98 -13.14 24.55
C SER A 70 5.24 -13.05 25.90
N LEU A 71 4.01 -12.53 25.89
CA LEU A 71 3.13 -12.54 27.07
C LEU A 71 2.83 -13.96 27.57
N ALA A 72 2.56 -14.90 26.65
CA ALA A 72 2.32 -16.30 27.02
C ALA A 72 3.53 -16.91 27.73
N GLN A 73 4.76 -16.65 27.26
CA GLN A 73 5.99 -17.12 27.91
C GLN A 73 6.13 -16.57 29.34
N VAL A 74 5.86 -15.29 29.56
CA VAL A 74 5.90 -14.69 30.91
C VAL A 74 4.85 -15.31 31.81
N ASN A 75 3.61 -15.45 31.33
CA ASN A 75 2.55 -16.10 32.10
C ASN A 75 2.95 -17.54 32.48
N LEU A 76 3.55 -18.29 31.56
CA LEU A 76 3.99 -19.66 31.82
C LEU A 76 5.12 -19.76 32.86
N SER A 77 5.98 -18.74 32.95
CA SER A 77 7.04 -18.66 33.97
C SER A 77 6.50 -18.51 35.39
N THR A 78 5.25 -18.04 35.54
CA THR A 78 4.58 -17.86 36.84
C THR A 78 3.62 -19.00 37.18
N MET A 79 3.32 -19.89 36.21
CA MET A 79 2.41 -21.03 36.39
C MET A 79 3.09 -22.23 37.05
N ARG A 80 2.28 -23.12 37.64
CA ARG A 80 2.77 -24.41 38.15
C ARG A 80 3.18 -25.33 36.98
N PRO A 81 4.27 -26.12 37.11
CA PRO A 81 4.84 -26.90 36.00
C PRO A 81 3.89 -27.88 35.31
N LYS A 82 2.93 -28.45 36.05
CA LYS A 82 2.04 -29.53 35.56
C LYS A 82 1.24 -29.14 34.31
N ASN A 83 1.00 -27.85 34.07
CA ASN A 83 0.24 -27.36 32.91
C ASN A 83 1.08 -26.59 31.89
N SER A 84 2.35 -26.29 32.19
CA SER A 84 3.15 -25.37 31.38
C SER A 84 3.45 -25.91 29.98
N ALA A 85 3.71 -27.22 29.84
CA ALA A 85 3.99 -27.84 28.54
C ALA A 85 2.78 -27.78 27.58
N ALA A 86 1.58 -28.09 28.08
CA ALA A 86 0.35 -28.04 27.29
C ALA A 86 0.03 -26.60 26.84
N MET A 87 0.16 -25.63 27.75
CA MET A 87 -0.08 -24.22 27.43
C MET A 87 0.97 -23.63 26.48
N LEU A 88 2.24 -24.05 26.60
CA LEU A 88 3.28 -23.68 25.65
C LEU A 88 2.97 -24.18 24.24
N LYS A 89 2.50 -25.44 24.13
CA LYS A 89 2.05 -26.01 22.86
C LYS A 89 0.89 -25.20 22.26
N LEU A 90 -0.14 -24.89 23.05
CA LEU A 90 -1.27 -24.08 22.60
C LEU A 90 -0.85 -22.67 22.15
N ALA A 91 0.07 -22.03 22.87
CA ALA A 91 0.59 -20.72 22.50
C ALA A 91 1.39 -20.78 21.18
N ASN A 92 2.15 -21.85 20.94
CA ASN A 92 2.87 -22.08 19.68
C ASN A 92 1.90 -22.31 18.51
N GLU A 93 0.89 -23.14 18.71
CA GLU A 93 -0.17 -23.38 17.71
C GLU A 93 -0.92 -22.08 17.38
N SER A 94 -1.23 -21.27 18.39
CA SER A 94 -1.85 -19.96 18.19
C SER A 94 -0.94 -19.03 17.39
N LYS A 95 0.37 -18.98 17.69
CA LYS A 95 1.34 -18.17 16.94
C LYS A 95 1.41 -18.60 15.48
N ALA A 96 1.51 -19.90 15.22
CA ALA A 96 1.55 -20.47 13.87
C ALA A 96 0.28 -20.14 13.07
N LYS A 97 -0.90 -20.24 13.69
CA LYS A 97 -2.17 -19.85 13.05
C LYS A 97 -2.21 -18.37 12.68
N THR A 98 -1.74 -17.49 13.56
CA THR A 98 -1.69 -16.06 13.27
C THR A 98 -0.68 -15.73 12.17
N TYR A 99 0.48 -16.40 12.15
CA TYR A 99 1.46 -16.27 11.07
C TYR A 99 0.92 -16.76 9.71
N ALA A 100 0.09 -17.80 9.70
CA ALA A 100 -0.59 -18.23 8.48
C ALA A 100 -1.53 -17.15 7.92
N ARG A 101 -2.21 -16.38 8.80
CA ARG A 101 -3.01 -15.20 8.37
C ARG A 101 -2.13 -14.08 7.82
N ALA A 102 -0.99 -13.82 8.44
CA ALA A 102 -0.02 -12.86 7.90
C ALA A 102 0.42 -13.25 6.48
N LYS A 103 0.72 -14.53 6.27
CA LYS A 103 1.06 -15.06 4.95
C LYS A 103 -0.07 -14.91 3.92
N GLN A 104 -1.33 -15.06 4.34
CA GLN A 104 -2.49 -14.80 3.47
C GLN A 104 -2.54 -13.31 3.04
N ALA A 105 -2.30 -12.38 3.98
CA ALA A 105 -2.21 -10.95 3.65
C ALA A 105 -1.01 -10.65 2.72
N ASP A 106 0.17 -11.18 3.03
CA ASP A 106 1.38 -11.03 2.20
C ASP A 106 1.14 -11.55 0.77
N GLN A 107 0.45 -12.68 0.61
CA GLN A 107 0.13 -13.22 -0.71
C GLN A 107 -0.87 -12.35 -1.47
N ALA A 108 -1.90 -11.84 -0.81
CA ALA A 108 -2.86 -10.93 -1.44
C ALA A 108 -2.17 -9.65 -1.95
N LEU A 109 -1.27 -9.09 -1.14
CA LEU A 109 -0.54 -7.87 -1.45
C LEU A 109 0.54 -8.09 -2.51
N SER A 110 1.15 -9.28 -2.57
CA SER A 110 2.10 -9.60 -3.65
C SER A 110 1.46 -9.48 -5.04
N VAL A 111 0.19 -9.86 -5.20
CA VAL A 111 -0.58 -9.66 -6.45
C VAL A 111 -0.74 -8.17 -6.77
N LEU A 112 -1.01 -7.35 -5.75
CA LEU A 112 -1.17 -5.91 -5.92
C LEU A 112 0.17 -5.19 -6.19
N MET A 113 1.28 -5.74 -5.70
CA MET A 113 2.63 -5.27 -6.02
C MET A 113 2.99 -5.57 -7.48
N ASP A 114 2.71 -6.79 -7.97
CA ASP A 114 2.90 -7.12 -9.40
C ASP A 114 2.01 -6.24 -10.28
N TYR A 115 0.78 -5.97 -9.85
CA TYR A 115 -0.10 -5.01 -10.50
C TYR A 115 0.48 -3.58 -10.50
N ALA A 116 1.04 -3.11 -9.38
CA ALA A 116 1.70 -1.82 -9.31
C ALA A 116 2.91 -1.72 -10.25
N ALA A 117 3.72 -2.77 -10.34
CA ALA A 117 4.85 -2.86 -11.27
C ALA A 117 4.38 -2.81 -12.74
N LEU A 118 3.29 -3.52 -13.06
CA LEU A 118 2.63 -3.41 -14.37
C LEU A 118 2.19 -1.97 -14.67
N LEU A 119 1.56 -1.28 -13.71
CA LEU A 119 1.14 0.11 -13.89
C LEU A 119 2.33 1.03 -14.19
N LYS A 120 3.46 0.88 -13.47
CA LYS A 120 4.69 1.65 -13.74
C LYS A 120 5.26 1.38 -15.13
N THR A 121 5.24 0.12 -15.55
CA THR A 121 5.69 -0.30 -16.89
C THR A 121 4.85 0.36 -17.98
N LEU A 122 3.53 0.41 -17.78
CA LEU A 122 2.58 1.03 -18.72
C LEU A 122 2.72 2.55 -18.80
N THR A 123 3.24 3.20 -17.75
CA THR A 123 3.43 4.64 -17.66
C THR A 123 4.88 5.10 -17.88
N ALA A 124 5.81 4.18 -18.14
CA ALA A 124 7.18 4.51 -18.47
C ALA A 124 7.26 5.41 -19.72
N SER A 125 8.15 6.40 -19.66
CA SER A 125 8.34 7.39 -20.73
C SER A 125 9.00 6.82 -21.98
N ASP A 126 9.74 5.74 -21.82
CA ASP A 126 10.64 5.10 -22.77
C ASP A 126 10.17 3.70 -23.16
N TYR A 127 8.88 3.59 -23.46
CA TYR A 127 8.25 2.32 -23.82
C TYR A 127 8.93 1.63 -25.01
N SER A 128 9.21 0.34 -24.84
CA SER A 128 9.92 -0.50 -25.81
C SER A 128 9.29 -1.90 -25.88
N ASP A 129 9.66 -2.68 -26.90
CA ASP A 129 9.25 -4.08 -27.00
C ASP A 129 9.70 -4.92 -25.79
N ALA A 130 10.78 -4.52 -25.11
CA ALA A 130 11.22 -5.16 -23.88
C ALA A 130 10.21 -4.92 -22.74
N LEU A 131 9.77 -3.67 -22.55
CA LEU A 131 8.72 -3.31 -21.59
C LEU A 131 7.39 -3.99 -21.93
N ALA A 132 7.13 -4.26 -23.22
CA ALA A 132 5.95 -5.00 -23.63
C ALA A 132 5.97 -6.46 -23.13
N LYS A 133 7.11 -7.15 -23.29
CA LYS A 133 7.30 -8.50 -22.76
C LYS A 133 7.27 -8.55 -21.23
N GLU A 134 7.83 -7.53 -20.59
CA GLU A 134 7.80 -7.41 -19.13
C GLU A 134 6.37 -7.28 -18.60
N ALA A 135 5.54 -6.46 -19.24
CA ALA A 135 4.13 -6.32 -18.88
C ALA A 135 3.32 -7.61 -19.07
N GLU A 136 3.64 -8.40 -20.09
CA GLU A 136 3.06 -9.74 -20.26
C GLU A 136 3.46 -10.68 -19.11
N SER A 137 4.75 -10.67 -18.74
CA SER A 137 5.25 -11.44 -17.59
C SER A 137 4.59 -11.02 -16.27
N PHE A 138 4.35 -9.72 -16.05
CA PHE A 138 3.57 -9.26 -14.90
C PHE A 138 2.13 -9.78 -14.94
N GLY A 139 1.48 -9.80 -16.10
CA GLY A 139 0.15 -10.37 -16.25
C GLY A 139 0.09 -11.85 -15.83
N GLU A 140 1.06 -12.65 -16.25
CA GLU A 140 1.16 -14.06 -15.83
C GLU A 140 1.46 -14.20 -14.33
N SER A 141 2.33 -13.35 -13.78
CA SER A 141 2.65 -13.34 -12.35
C SER A 141 1.43 -13.01 -11.48
N ILE A 142 0.62 -12.03 -11.90
CA ILE A 142 -0.64 -11.67 -11.25
C ILE A 142 -1.59 -12.87 -11.22
N ASP A 143 -1.81 -13.54 -12.35
CA ASP A 143 -2.74 -14.69 -12.40
C ASP A 143 -2.25 -15.86 -11.53
N LYS A 144 -0.94 -16.14 -11.56
CA LYS A 144 -0.33 -17.15 -10.68
C LYS A 144 -0.45 -16.76 -9.20
N GLY A 145 -0.26 -15.49 -8.88
CA GLY A 145 -0.40 -14.95 -7.53
C GLY A 145 -1.83 -15.04 -7.02
N ILE A 146 -2.83 -14.76 -7.87
CA ILE A 146 -4.26 -14.94 -7.56
C ILE A 146 -4.55 -16.43 -7.32
N GLY A 147 -4.01 -17.34 -8.15
CA GLY A 147 -4.13 -18.78 -7.93
C GLY A 147 -3.63 -19.21 -6.55
N LYS A 148 -2.42 -18.78 -6.16
CA LYS A 148 -1.86 -19.04 -4.82
C LYS A 148 -2.68 -18.42 -3.70
N PHE A 149 -3.16 -17.20 -3.91
CA PHE A 149 -4.03 -16.51 -2.95
C PHE A 149 -5.32 -17.30 -2.72
N ASN A 150 -6.00 -17.73 -3.78
CA ASN A 150 -7.22 -18.51 -3.71
C ASN A 150 -6.98 -19.86 -3.01
N GLU A 151 -5.86 -20.54 -3.30
CA GLU A 151 -5.46 -21.77 -2.62
C GLU A 151 -5.28 -21.56 -1.10
N LEU A 152 -4.60 -20.50 -0.68
CA LEU A 152 -4.32 -20.23 0.73
C LEU A 152 -5.52 -19.70 1.51
N SER A 153 -6.41 -18.94 0.86
CA SER A 153 -7.54 -18.26 1.50
C SER A 153 -8.85 -19.05 1.42
N GLY A 154 -8.94 -20.03 0.50
CA GLY A 154 -10.21 -20.65 0.11
C GLY A 154 -11.12 -19.72 -0.69
N GLY A 155 -10.57 -18.62 -1.23
CA GLY A 155 -11.29 -17.63 -2.03
C GLY A 155 -11.43 -18.02 -3.51
N SER A 156 -12.11 -17.16 -4.25
CA SER A 156 -12.36 -17.33 -5.69
C SER A 156 -12.21 -16.01 -6.44
N VAL A 157 -11.13 -15.27 -6.16
CA VAL A 157 -10.82 -14.03 -6.86
C VAL A 157 -10.57 -14.34 -8.33
N GLU A 158 -11.25 -13.59 -9.19
CA GLU A 158 -11.15 -13.75 -10.65
C GLU A 158 -9.78 -13.28 -11.14
N THR A 159 -9.16 -14.07 -12.02
CA THR A 159 -7.88 -13.74 -12.65
C THR A 159 -8.04 -12.58 -13.62
N PHE A 160 -7.19 -11.56 -13.51
CA PHE A 160 -7.23 -10.36 -14.35
C PHE A 160 -5.87 -10.01 -14.99
N GLY A 161 -4.82 -10.74 -14.63
CA GLY A 161 -3.44 -10.49 -15.03
C GLY A 161 -3.21 -10.71 -16.51
N SER A 162 -3.60 -11.86 -17.07
CA SER A 162 -3.50 -12.14 -18.52
C SER A 162 -4.28 -11.13 -19.36
N LEU A 163 -5.43 -10.67 -18.89
CA LEU A 163 -6.22 -9.62 -19.56
C LEU A 163 -5.52 -8.25 -19.50
N ALA A 164 -4.90 -7.92 -18.37
CA ALA A 164 -4.14 -6.69 -18.21
C ALA A 164 -2.83 -6.70 -19.02
N GLY A 165 -2.12 -7.84 -19.05
CA GLY A 165 -0.91 -8.06 -19.82
C GLY A 165 -1.14 -8.15 -21.32
N ALA A 166 -2.25 -8.75 -21.79
CA ALA A 166 -2.57 -8.82 -23.21
C ALA A 166 -2.82 -7.43 -23.85
N ALA A 167 -3.19 -6.43 -23.03
CA ALA A 167 -3.47 -5.08 -23.50
C ALA A 167 -2.27 -4.37 -24.18
N VAL A 168 -1.08 -4.96 -24.02
CA VAL A 168 0.24 -4.48 -24.41
C VAL A 168 0.71 -5.01 -25.76
N ARG A 169 0.19 -6.15 -26.23
CA ARG A 169 0.58 -6.71 -27.53
C ARG A 169 0.01 -5.86 -28.66
N GLY A 170 0.85 -5.05 -29.32
CA GLY A 170 0.48 -4.36 -30.57
C GLY A 170 0.97 -2.92 -30.73
N VAL A 171 2.10 -2.54 -30.12
CA VAL A 171 2.58 -1.15 -30.13
C VAL A 171 3.93 -1.03 -30.84
N GLY A 172 3.91 -0.80 -32.16
CA GLY A 172 5.09 -0.39 -32.93
C GLY A 172 5.03 1.10 -33.30
N GLY A 173 6.07 1.87 -32.94
CA GLY A 173 6.49 3.17 -33.50
C GLY A 173 5.46 4.31 -33.60
N LEU A 174 5.73 5.47 -32.99
CA LEU A 174 4.95 6.75 -33.02
C LEU A 174 3.53 6.70 -32.40
N TYR A 175 2.84 5.56 -32.42
CA TYR A 175 1.53 5.36 -31.76
C TYR A 175 1.59 5.01 -30.26
N ILE A 176 2.80 5.10 -29.69
CA ILE A 176 3.15 4.53 -28.38
C ILE A 176 2.29 5.10 -27.25
N ARG A 177 2.19 6.42 -27.09
CA ARG A 177 1.48 7.02 -25.95
C ARG A 177 -0.03 6.81 -25.96
N HIS A 178 -0.64 6.85 -27.15
CA HIS A 178 -2.07 6.56 -27.27
C HIS A 178 -2.35 5.10 -26.89
N LYS A 179 -1.56 4.16 -27.43
CA LYS A 179 -1.69 2.74 -27.11
C LYS A 179 -1.36 2.42 -25.65
N GLN A 180 -0.36 3.07 -25.05
CA GLN A 180 -0.08 2.98 -23.62
C GLN A 180 -1.27 3.45 -22.79
N GLY A 181 -1.88 4.59 -23.15
CA GLY A 181 -3.09 5.09 -22.48
C GLY A 181 -4.25 4.09 -22.56
N GLU A 182 -4.50 3.51 -23.72
CA GLU A 182 -5.51 2.46 -23.92
C GLU A 182 -5.18 1.17 -23.16
N ALA A 183 -3.90 0.76 -23.13
CA ALA A 183 -3.45 -0.41 -22.41
C ALA A 183 -3.61 -0.23 -20.90
N LEU A 184 -3.21 0.94 -20.38
CA LEU A 184 -3.40 1.34 -18.99
C LEU A 184 -4.88 1.38 -18.62
N LYS A 185 -5.72 2.02 -19.44
CA LYS A 185 -7.18 2.05 -19.23
C LYS A 185 -7.74 0.64 -19.12
N ARG A 186 -7.42 -0.24 -20.08
CA ARG A 186 -7.87 -1.65 -20.04
C ARG A 186 -7.36 -2.38 -18.79
N ALA A 187 -6.08 -2.26 -18.46
CA ALA A 187 -5.49 -2.91 -17.30
C ALA A 187 -6.18 -2.46 -15.99
N VAL A 188 -6.39 -1.16 -15.81
CA VAL A 188 -7.03 -0.60 -14.61
C VAL A 188 -8.52 -0.99 -14.53
N THR A 189 -9.28 -0.86 -15.61
CA THR A 189 -10.69 -1.25 -15.64
C THR A 189 -10.88 -2.75 -15.38
N LYS A 190 -10.05 -3.62 -16.00
CA LYS A 190 -10.14 -5.08 -15.81
C LYS A 190 -9.71 -5.53 -14.42
N ALA A 191 -8.73 -4.86 -13.82
CA ALA A 191 -8.25 -5.19 -12.47
C ALA A 191 -9.21 -4.76 -11.36
N LYS A 192 -10.14 -3.81 -11.60
CA LYS A 192 -11.02 -3.20 -10.58
C LYS A 192 -11.63 -4.19 -9.60
N LYS A 193 -12.30 -5.24 -10.12
CA LYS A 193 -12.96 -6.23 -9.26
C LYS A 193 -11.95 -6.99 -8.40
N GLY A 194 -10.91 -7.56 -9.00
CA GLY A 194 -9.90 -8.33 -8.28
C GLY A 194 -9.11 -7.50 -7.27
N VAL A 195 -8.75 -6.27 -7.63
CA VAL A 195 -8.12 -5.29 -6.71
C VAL A 195 -9.01 -5.01 -5.51
N ASN A 196 -10.29 -4.74 -5.73
CA ASN A 196 -11.23 -4.45 -4.65
C ASN A 196 -11.46 -5.68 -3.74
N GLU A 197 -11.52 -6.88 -4.31
CA GLU A 197 -11.64 -8.13 -3.55
C GLU A 197 -10.40 -8.40 -2.69
N LEU A 198 -9.19 -8.30 -3.25
CA LEU A 198 -7.92 -8.50 -2.53
C LEU A 198 -7.73 -7.48 -1.41
N MET A 199 -8.04 -6.21 -1.67
CA MET A 199 -7.94 -5.15 -0.65
C MET A 199 -9.00 -5.31 0.43
N SER A 200 -10.23 -5.68 0.08
CA SER A 200 -11.29 -5.95 1.04
C SER A 200 -10.96 -7.14 1.94
N TYR A 201 -10.39 -8.19 1.37
CA TYR A 201 -9.91 -9.35 2.13
C TYR A 201 -8.76 -8.97 3.08
N THR A 202 -7.80 -8.18 2.61
CA THR A 202 -6.70 -7.68 3.45
C THR A 202 -7.24 -6.86 4.62
N ARG A 203 -8.23 -5.98 4.37
CA ARG A 203 -8.91 -5.22 5.43
C ARG A 203 -9.61 -6.13 6.43
N LEU A 204 -10.28 -7.19 5.95
CA LEU A 204 -10.94 -8.18 6.82
C LEU A 204 -9.93 -8.89 7.74
N LEU A 205 -8.75 -9.25 7.23
CA LEU A 205 -7.68 -9.82 8.06
C LEU A 205 -7.16 -8.85 9.12
N LEU A 206 -7.17 -7.54 8.83
CA LEU A 206 -6.69 -6.51 9.75
C LEU A 206 -7.72 -6.07 10.80
N GLN A 207 -9.01 -6.27 10.56
CA GLN A 207 -10.08 -5.78 11.45
C GLN A 207 -9.93 -6.16 12.94
N PRO A 208 -9.54 -7.40 13.30
CA PRO A 208 -9.33 -7.77 14.70
C PRO A 208 -8.30 -6.88 15.42
N TYR A 209 -7.38 -6.26 14.68
CA TYR A 209 -6.28 -5.47 15.23
C TYR A 209 -6.54 -3.96 15.24
N ALA A 210 -7.57 -3.48 14.54
CA ALA A 210 -7.82 -2.05 14.33
C ALA A 210 -9.10 -1.49 15.00
N GLY A 211 -10.04 -2.35 15.43
CA GLY A 211 -11.32 -1.93 16.05
C GLY A 211 -11.19 -1.22 17.41
N GLU A 212 -12.30 -0.76 18.00
CA GLU A 212 -12.28 -0.09 19.32
C GLU A 212 -11.89 -1.06 20.47
N SER A 213 -12.41 -2.29 20.42
CA SER A 213 -11.99 -3.40 21.27
C SER A 213 -11.16 -4.38 20.45
N ASN A 214 -9.99 -3.93 20.00
CA ASN A 214 -9.08 -4.75 19.20
C ASN A 214 -8.15 -5.64 20.03
N ASP A 215 -7.57 -6.62 19.34
CA ASP A 215 -6.62 -7.59 19.84
C ASP A 215 -5.39 -6.95 20.52
N PHE A 216 -4.88 -5.81 20.04
CA PHE A 216 -3.78 -5.09 20.70
C PHE A 216 -4.23 -4.39 22.00
N SER A 217 -5.45 -3.86 22.04
CA SER A 217 -6.03 -3.25 23.25
C SER A 217 -6.26 -4.30 24.34
N ASP A 218 -6.83 -5.44 23.97
CA ASP A 218 -6.95 -6.61 24.86
C ASP A 218 -5.56 -7.08 25.34
N LEU A 219 -4.57 -7.15 24.45
CA LEU A 219 -3.20 -7.50 24.80
C LEU A 219 -2.60 -6.54 25.83
N ARG A 220 -2.80 -5.23 25.70
CA ARG A 220 -2.36 -4.23 26.69
C ARG A 220 -3.03 -4.44 28.05
N GLY A 221 -4.34 -4.73 28.06
CA GLY A 221 -5.05 -5.08 29.29
C GLY A 221 -4.49 -6.34 29.95
N LYS A 222 -4.15 -7.36 29.15
CA LYS A 222 -3.53 -8.60 29.61
C LYS A 222 -2.09 -8.40 30.10
N LEU A 223 -1.31 -7.54 29.46
CA LEU A 223 0.02 -7.14 29.94
C LEU A 223 -0.08 -6.53 31.34
N GLY A 224 -0.94 -5.53 31.54
CA GLY A 224 -1.13 -4.89 32.86
C GLY A 224 -1.60 -5.87 33.95
N SER A 225 -2.60 -6.71 33.63
CA SER A 225 -3.10 -7.71 34.58
C SER A 225 -2.11 -8.85 34.87
N SER A 226 -1.23 -9.21 33.93
CA SER A 226 -0.17 -10.21 34.15
C SER A 226 1.00 -9.70 35.00
N PHE A 227 1.26 -8.39 34.96
CA PHE A 227 2.33 -7.77 35.75
C PHE A 227 2.06 -7.85 37.24
N MET A 228 0.81 -7.62 37.68
CA MET A 228 0.45 -7.52 39.10
C MET A 228 0.74 -8.80 39.90
N PRO A 229 0.37 -10.01 39.44
CA PRO A 229 0.74 -11.26 40.12
C PRO A 229 2.26 -11.46 40.22
N LEU A 230 3.01 -11.08 39.17
CA LEU A 230 4.46 -11.16 39.18
C LEU A 230 5.04 -10.20 40.22
N ALA A 231 4.67 -8.93 40.18
CA ALA A 231 5.08 -7.92 41.15
C ALA A 231 4.77 -8.33 42.60
N ALA A 232 3.58 -8.89 42.84
CA ALA A 232 3.18 -9.38 44.15
C ALA A 232 4.07 -10.52 44.67
N LYS A 233 4.59 -11.39 43.78
CA LYS A 233 5.51 -12.47 44.15
C LYS A 233 6.85 -11.92 44.66
N TRP A 234 7.42 -10.93 43.94
CA TRP A 234 8.67 -10.26 44.35
C TRP A 234 8.50 -9.51 45.67
N TYR A 235 7.41 -8.75 45.81
CA TYR A 235 7.09 -8.03 47.03
C TYR A 235 6.98 -8.97 48.25
N LYS A 236 6.26 -10.09 48.13
CA LYS A 236 6.13 -11.09 49.20
C LYS A 236 7.47 -11.73 49.58
N ALA A 237 8.42 -11.81 48.65
CA ALA A 237 9.77 -12.31 48.91
C ALA A 237 10.70 -11.25 49.53
N GLY A 238 10.22 -10.01 49.74
CA GLY A 238 11.06 -8.90 50.19
C GLY A 238 12.11 -8.47 49.16
N GLN A 239 11.90 -8.81 47.89
CA GLN A 239 12.85 -8.52 46.81
C GLN A 239 12.31 -7.39 45.91
N PRO A 240 13.17 -6.45 45.48
CA PRO A 240 12.78 -5.45 44.49
C PRO A 240 12.52 -6.13 43.15
N ILE A 241 11.58 -5.60 42.36
CA ILE A 241 11.35 -6.06 40.99
C ILE A 241 12.59 -5.70 40.15
N PRO A 242 13.18 -6.64 39.39
CA PRO A 242 14.31 -6.33 38.52
C PRO A 242 13.94 -5.27 37.51
N MET A 243 14.84 -4.32 37.27
CA MET A 243 14.59 -3.21 36.34
C MET A 243 14.34 -3.73 34.92
N GLU A 244 14.98 -4.84 34.54
CA GLU A 244 14.80 -5.52 33.27
C GLU A 244 13.37 -6.03 33.08
N THR A 245 12.71 -6.46 34.16
CA THR A 245 11.30 -6.88 34.12
C THR A 245 10.39 -5.68 33.87
N LEU A 246 10.64 -4.56 34.56
CA LEU A 246 9.86 -3.33 34.37
C LEU A 246 10.05 -2.77 32.95
N ALA A 247 11.30 -2.72 32.48
CA ALA A 247 11.66 -2.26 31.14
C ALA A 247 10.99 -3.12 30.06
N TRP A 248 11.01 -4.45 30.23
CA TRP A 248 10.34 -5.36 29.29
C TRP A 248 8.83 -5.12 29.22
N TYR A 249 8.15 -4.95 30.36
CA TYR A 249 6.71 -4.69 30.36
C TYR A 249 6.35 -3.34 29.73
N ASP A 250 7.13 -2.30 30.02
CA ASP A 250 6.99 -0.97 29.38
C ASP A 250 7.18 -1.05 27.86
N GLU A 251 8.22 -1.77 27.40
CA GLU A 251 8.49 -2.02 25.99
C GLU A 251 7.33 -2.77 25.32
N GLN A 252 6.84 -3.86 25.90
CA GLN A 252 5.71 -4.62 25.35
C GLN A 252 4.44 -3.76 25.28
N TYR A 253 4.21 -2.89 26.26
CA TYR A 253 3.06 -1.97 26.24
C TYR A 253 3.19 -0.95 25.10
N LYS A 254 4.38 -0.37 24.92
CA LYS A 254 4.68 0.57 23.81
C LYS A 254 4.50 -0.10 22.45
N LEU A 255 5.09 -1.28 22.25
CA LEU A 255 4.97 -2.04 21.02
C LEU A 255 3.51 -2.42 20.70
N ALA A 256 2.69 -2.72 21.72
CA ALA A 256 1.28 -3.06 21.51
C ALA A 256 0.47 -1.82 21.13
N TYR A 257 0.76 -0.66 21.74
CA TYR A 257 0.16 0.61 21.37
C TYR A 257 0.55 1.06 19.96
N GLN A 258 1.82 0.91 19.58
CA GLN A 258 2.28 1.20 18.23
C GLN A 258 1.68 0.22 17.21
N GLY A 259 1.59 -1.06 17.54
CA GLY A 259 0.92 -2.08 16.72
C GLY A 259 -0.54 -1.76 16.46
N GLU A 260 -1.28 -1.30 17.48
CA GLU A 260 -2.66 -0.81 17.32
C GLU A 260 -2.74 0.38 16.35
N LYS A 261 -1.84 1.36 16.48
CA LYS A 261 -1.80 2.51 15.57
C LYS A 261 -1.50 2.09 14.13
N LEU A 262 -0.52 1.21 13.95
CA LEU A 262 -0.14 0.68 12.64
C LEU A 262 -1.31 -0.09 12.01
N ALA A 263 -2.03 -0.90 12.79
CA ALA A 263 -3.22 -1.61 12.32
C ALA A 263 -4.32 -0.65 11.82
N LYS A 264 -4.61 0.41 12.57
CA LYS A 264 -5.59 1.44 12.18
C LYS A 264 -5.19 2.17 10.91
N GLN A 265 -3.91 2.54 10.79
CA GLN A 265 -3.38 3.16 9.57
C GLN A 265 -3.43 2.19 8.38
N ALA A 266 -3.11 0.92 8.59
CA ALA A 266 -3.18 -0.09 7.54
C ALA A 266 -4.61 -0.27 7.01
N VAL A 267 -5.60 -0.35 7.92
CA VAL A 267 -7.02 -0.39 7.53
C VAL A 267 -7.43 0.89 6.77
N SER A 268 -7.03 2.07 7.24
CA SER A 268 -7.34 3.33 6.54
C SER A 268 -6.67 3.41 5.16
N ALA A 269 -5.42 2.95 5.05
CA ALA A 269 -4.68 2.88 3.79
C ALA A 269 -5.37 1.93 2.82
N ALA A 270 -5.92 0.80 3.29
CA ALA A 270 -6.66 -0.12 2.45
C ALA A 270 -7.93 0.50 1.84
N GLU A 271 -8.67 1.28 2.62
CA GLU A 271 -9.86 1.99 2.14
C GLU A 271 -9.49 3.09 1.14
N LYS A 272 -8.42 3.83 1.43
CA LYS A 272 -7.89 4.86 0.53
C LYS A 272 -7.32 4.26 -0.76
N PHE A 273 -6.73 3.07 -0.71
CA PHE A 273 -6.28 2.33 -1.89
C PHE A 273 -7.46 2.08 -2.83
N ILE A 274 -8.54 1.46 -2.32
CA ILE A 274 -9.75 1.16 -3.11
C ILE A 274 -10.31 2.43 -3.73
N ALA A 275 -10.50 3.48 -2.93
CA ALA A 275 -11.04 4.76 -3.41
C ALA A 275 -10.13 5.43 -4.45
N ALA A 276 -8.81 5.34 -4.31
CA ALA A 276 -7.85 5.87 -5.28
C ALA A 276 -7.85 5.05 -6.57
N HIS A 277 -7.96 3.73 -6.49
CA HIS A 277 -8.08 2.84 -7.65
C HIS A 277 -9.37 3.10 -8.43
N ASP A 278 -10.51 3.17 -7.74
CA ASP A 278 -11.80 3.48 -8.37
C ASP A 278 -11.76 4.83 -9.10
N LYS A 279 -11.15 5.85 -8.50
CA LYS A 279 -10.99 7.16 -9.15
C LYS A 279 -10.00 7.13 -10.31
N LEU A 280 -8.99 6.26 -10.27
CA LEU A 280 -8.12 6.04 -11.42
C LEU A 280 -8.88 5.40 -12.59
N VAL A 281 -9.73 4.41 -12.32
CA VAL A 281 -10.62 3.81 -13.33
C VAL A 281 -11.50 4.89 -13.96
N GLU A 282 -12.22 5.66 -13.15
CA GLU A 282 -13.14 6.70 -13.63
C GLU A 282 -12.44 7.76 -14.49
N ALA A 283 -11.27 8.22 -14.07
CA ALA A 283 -10.56 9.25 -14.81
C ALA A 283 -9.94 8.75 -16.13
N LEU A 284 -9.53 7.48 -16.20
CA LEU A 284 -9.10 6.85 -17.45
C LEU A 284 -10.29 6.56 -18.37
N GLU A 285 -11.49 6.36 -17.82
CA GLU A 285 -12.72 6.16 -18.58
C GLU A 285 -13.27 7.46 -19.17
N ASN A 286 -13.39 8.50 -18.35
CA ASN A 286 -14.11 9.74 -18.66
C ASN A 286 -13.23 10.89 -19.16
N LYS A 287 -11.90 10.70 -19.25
CA LYS A 287 -10.92 11.64 -19.84
C LYS A 287 -10.79 13.05 -19.20
N ASP A 288 -11.67 13.45 -18.27
CA ASP A 288 -11.79 14.87 -17.87
C ASP A 288 -11.43 15.21 -16.40
N GLU A 289 -11.11 14.26 -15.51
CA GLU A 289 -10.95 14.56 -14.06
C GLU A 289 -9.58 14.21 -13.45
N ILE A 290 -8.49 14.79 -13.97
CA ILE A 290 -7.16 14.65 -13.36
C ILE A 290 -7.14 15.18 -11.91
N ALA A 291 -7.86 16.27 -11.62
CA ALA A 291 -7.89 16.89 -10.29
C ALA A 291 -8.42 15.95 -9.20
N GLY A 292 -9.44 15.13 -9.54
CA GLY A 292 -10.02 14.15 -8.60
C GLY A 292 -9.05 13.03 -8.24
N ILE A 293 -8.21 12.58 -9.18
CA ILE A 293 -7.18 11.55 -8.94
C ILE A 293 -6.11 12.07 -7.97
N VAL A 294 -5.61 13.30 -8.19
CA VAL A 294 -4.49 13.87 -7.43
C VAL A 294 -4.78 13.87 -5.93
N GLY A 295 -6.00 14.27 -5.54
CA GLY A 295 -6.41 14.28 -4.13
C GLY A 295 -6.46 12.89 -3.50
N ARG A 296 -7.03 11.90 -4.19
CA ARG A 296 -7.20 10.53 -3.65
C ARG A 296 -5.89 9.75 -3.62
N VAL A 297 -5.10 9.81 -4.70
CA VAL A 297 -3.76 9.21 -4.75
C VAL A 297 -2.85 9.88 -3.72
N GLY A 298 -2.95 11.20 -3.55
CA GLY A 298 -2.26 11.93 -2.49
C GLY A 298 -2.61 11.42 -1.11
N ALA A 299 -3.90 11.30 -0.79
CA ALA A 299 -4.37 10.80 0.51
C ALA A 299 -3.91 9.35 0.78
N PHE A 300 -3.96 8.47 -0.23
CA PHE A 300 -3.46 7.11 -0.11
C PHE A 300 -1.94 7.10 0.15
N ALA A 301 -1.15 7.81 -0.65
CA ALA A 301 0.30 7.86 -0.50
C ALA A 301 0.73 8.39 0.87
N SER A 302 0.08 9.44 1.38
CA SER A 302 0.37 9.97 2.72
C SER A 302 0.03 8.97 3.84
N GLU A 303 -1.02 8.17 3.69
CA GLU A 303 -1.35 7.14 4.67
C GLU A 303 -0.30 6.02 4.69
N VAL A 304 0.18 5.60 3.51
CA VAL A 304 1.25 4.61 3.39
C VAL A 304 2.55 5.12 4.01
N GLU A 305 2.91 6.38 3.75
CA GLU A 305 4.09 7.00 4.34
C GLU A 305 4.01 7.07 5.88
N ALA A 306 2.83 7.41 6.41
CA ALA A 306 2.59 7.41 7.86
C ALA A 306 2.75 5.99 8.45
N ALA A 307 2.20 4.97 7.78
CA ALA A 307 2.33 3.57 8.20
C ALA A 307 3.77 3.07 8.16
N LEU A 308 4.52 3.38 7.10
CA LEU A 308 5.94 3.03 6.99
C LEU A 308 6.79 3.73 8.06
N THR A 309 6.45 4.98 8.40
CA THR A 309 7.11 5.71 9.49
C THR A 309 6.87 5.05 10.83
N LEU A 310 5.63 4.67 11.14
CA LEU A 310 5.32 3.95 12.39
C LEU A 310 6.03 2.59 12.45
N LYS A 311 6.03 1.83 11.35
CA LYS A 311 6.76 0.56 11.25
C LYS A 311 8.24 0.75 11.59
N LYS A 312 8.89 1.74 10.99
CA LYS A 312 10.32 2.02 11.26
C LYS A 312 10.59 2.38 12.73
N GLN A 313 9.67 3.08 13.39
CA GLN A 313 9.77 3.39 14.82
C GLN A 313 9.62 2.16 15.72
N MET A 314 9.01 1.08 15.23
CA MET A 314 8.85 -0.17 15.96
C MET A 314 10.07 -1.10 15.79
N GLU A 315 10.91 -0.84 14.78
CA GLU A 315 12.15 -1.58 14.50
C GLU A 315 13.39 -0.96 15.17
N SER A 316 13.28 0.28 15.66
CA SER A 316 14.37 1.06 16.29
C SER A 316 14.39 0.93 17.81
#